data_AF-A0AB34JIS0-F1
#
_entry.id   AF-A0AB34JIS0-F1
#
_cell.length_a   1.000
_cell.length_b   1.000
_cell.length_c   1.000
_cell.angle_alpha   90.00
_cell.angle_beta   90.00
_cell.angle_gamma   90.00
#
_symmetry.space_group_name_H-M   'P 1'
#
loop_
_entity.id
_entity.type
_entity.pdbx_description
1 polymer ?
#
loop_
_entity_poly.entity_id
_entity_poly.type
_entity_poly.pdbx_seq_one_letter_code
_entity_poly.pdbx_strand_id
1 'polypeptide(L)'
;MWLMLHIGIRPWDGRQLIRIGVWSTLSDEYAPAAIFYLNSYYYSALFKAMKWFDCHEDIGGKQFLAFEPTMQCYVGEFWLYGAIALVAIIFYALILPLSLCRILVVKVKREGLQNERMLRVYGFLYTRFRDDVWYWEIPEIFRKFMFAFTIAISRALDLTALEQVVLILMVVVLVALCVLVRPFKFHYQDLCELATTSTEVILVVGSIVVVNRQGPDDYPAVEWIMTVALCFGLSACVFGLIIDQLRLNLAARINKIRTRTGLSLSDELFDVYFNDCFILRFLESASKDSIKAFKNVEDMLAVMTMKDKELMRKTKTSVALSAMCSEDLFLPEKIIFAKASATSFAPPEVEAGQELRQILHSFDQVRIPSTENDVPINLTFSGGIMRLLPNWILEHADEAETILLKKLKDRYHAFHASQFKAHDHHGKCSQKNSSFCRSPSSKSFSCWYSVVGARLIAELHQKIS
;
A
#
# COMPACT_ATOMS: atom_id res chain seq x y z
N MET A 1 -19.14 -55.55 39.06
CA MET A 1 -20.07 -55.58 37.90
C MET A 1 -21.49 -55.12 38.26
N TRP A 2 -21.99 -55.39 39.47
CA TRP A 2 -23.33 -54.94 39.91
C TRP A 2 -23.41 -53.45 40.33
N LEU A 3 -22.27 -52.81 40.64
CA LEU A 3 -22.22 -51.39 41.05
C LEU A 3 -22.22 -50.38 39.89
N MET A 4 -22.14 -50.82 38.63
CA MET A 4 -22.14 -49.90 37.47
C MET A 4 -23.54 -49.57 36.93
N LEU A 5 -24.61 -50.16 37.49
CA LEU A 5 -25.98 -49.99 36.98
C LEU A 5 -26.79 -48.85 37.64
N HIS A 6 -26.28 -48.23 38.72
CA HIS A 6 -27.04 -47.20 39.46
C HIS A 6 -26.62 -45.76 39.22
N ILE A 7 -25.51 -45.53 38.51
CA ILE A 7 -25.14 -44.18 38.06
C ILE A 7 -25.61 -44.10 36.61
N GLY A 8 -26.63 -43.29 36.35
CA GLY A 8 -27.24 -43.08 35.02
C GLY A 8 -26.30 -42.41 34.02
N ILE A 9 -25.11 -42.98 33.80
CA ILE A 9 -24.19 -42.59 32.75
C ILE A 9 -24.73 -43.24 31.48
N ARG A 10 -25.40 -42.44 30.66
CA ARG A 10 -25.78 -42.84 29.31
C ARG A 10 -24.54 -43.42 28.61
N PRO A 11 -24.65 -44.54 27.89
CA PRO A 11 -23.54 -45.09 27.13
C PRO A 11 -23.07 -44.00 26.15
N TRP A 12 -21.87 -43.50 26.45
CA TRP A 12 -21.25 -42.42 25.70
C TRP A 12 -20.76 -43.01 24.39
N ASP A 13 -21.53 -42.78 23.33
CA ASP A 13 -21.24 -43.28 21.99
C ASP A 13 -20.02 -42.54 21.42
N GLY A 14 -18.83 -43.12 21.63
CA GLY A 14 -17.53 -42.59 21.21
C GLY A 14 -17.33 -42.48 19.69
N ARG A 15 -18.36 -42.72 18.87
CA ARG A 15 -18.29 -42.63 17.40
C ARG A 15 -18.74 -41.29 16.82
N GLN A 16 -19.26 -40.36 17.63
CA GLN A 16 -19.74 -39.07 17.10
C GLN A 16 -18.79 -37.87 17.26
N LEU A 17 -17.74 -37.96 18.08
CA LEU A 17 -16.73 -36.89 18.22
C LEU A 17 -15.58 -36.98 17.20
N ILE A 18 -15.51 -38.06 16.40
CA ILE A 18 -14.53 -38.22 15.29
C ILE A 18 -15.12 -37.74 13.95
N ARG A 19 -16.28 -37.07 13.95
CA ARG A 19 -16.85 -36.43 12.76
C ARG A 19 -16.37 -34.98 12.64
N ILE A 20 -15.15 -34.82 12.10
CA ILE A 20 -14.68 -33.76 11.16
C ILE A 20 -14.75 -32.28 11.61
N GLY A 21 -15.66 -31.86 12.49
CA GLY A 21 -15.81 -30.46 12.92
C GLY A 21 -14.65 -29.99 13.79
N VAL A 22 -14.35 -30.69 14.89
CA VAL A 22 -13.34 -30.25 15.88
C VAL A 22 -11.94 -30.13 15.27
N TRP A 23 -11.54 -31.07 14.42
CA TRP A 23 -10.26 -30.99 13.71
C TRP A 23 -10.22 -29.86 12.68
N SER A 24 -11.32 -29.61 11.98
CA SER A 24 -11.38 -28.46 11.05
C SER A 24 -11.35 -27.11 11.78
N THR A 25 -12.02 -27.01 12.93
CA THR A 25 -12.05 -25.77 13.72
C THR A 25 -10.72 -25.49 14.41
N LEU A 26 -10.10 -26.50 15.04
CA LEU A 26 -8.75 -26.38 15.63
C LEU A 26 -7.71 -26.07 14.56
N SER A 27 -7.79 -26.73 13.40
CA SER A 27 -6.91 -26.42 12.27
C SER A 27 -7.09 -24.97 11.81
N ASP A 28 -8.31 -24.48 11.67
CA ASP A 28 -8.55 -23.12 11.15
C ASP A 28 -8.09 -22.02 12.14
N GLU A 29 -8.06 -22.30 13.45
CA GLU A 29 -7.63 -21.35 14.48
C GLU A 29 -6.10 -21.32 14.66
N TYR A 30 -5.44 -22.48 14.72
CA TYR A 30 -3.99 -22.55 14.98
C TYR A 30 -3.12 -22.58 13.73
N ALA A 31 -3.65 -23.02 12.57
CA ALA A 31 -2.87 -23.09 11.34
C ALA A 31 -2.27 -21.75 10.89
N PRO A 32 -2.97 -20.60 10.86
CA PRO A 32 -2.37 -19.34 10.40
C PRO A 32 -1.12 -18.97 11.19
N ALA A 33 -1.17 -19.06 12.53
CA ALA A 33 -0.01 -18.79 13.37
C ALA A 33 1.11 -19.80 13.11
N ALA A 34 0.81 -21.10 13.06
CA ALA A 34 1.80 -22.14 12.81
C ALA A 34 2.49 -21.97 11.45
N ILE A 35 1.74 -21.71 10.37
CA ILE A 35 2.31 -21.53 9.03
C ILE A 35 3.12 -20.23 8.97
N PHE A 36 2.65 -19.17 9.61
CA PHE A 36 3.42 -17.92 9.73
C PHE A 36 4.77 -18.14 10.43
N TYR A 37 4.78 -18.87 11.55
CA TYR A 37 6.02 -19.23 12.24
C TYR A 37 6.91 -20.12 11.35
N LEU A 38 6.34 -21.13 10.69
CA LEU A 38 7.11 -22.00 9.77
C LEU A 38 7.76 -21.19 8.63
N ASN A 39 7.05 -20.23 8.03
CA ASN A 39 7.62 -19.35 6.99
C ASN A 39 8.69 -18.41 7.57
N SER A 40 8.49 -17.92 8.80
CA SER A 40 9.42 -17.02 9.47
C SER A 40 10.72 -17.73 9.88
N TYR A 41 10.63 -18.97 10.36
CA TYR A 41 11.78 -19.80 10.76
C TYR A 41 12.46 -20.54 9.60
N TYR A 42 11.92 -20.43 8.38
CA TYR A 42 12.39 -21.14 7.18
C TYR A 42 13.92 -21.12 7.04
N TYR A 43 14.52 -19.92 7.00
CA TYR A 43 15.95 -19.76 6.75
C TYR A 43 16.79 -20.33 7.89
N SER A 44 16.44 -20.00 9.13
CA SER A 44 17.20 -20.45 10.30
C SER A 44 17.15 -21.97 10.46
N ALA A 45 16.00 -22.59 10.21
CA ALA A 45 15.86 -24.04 10.29
C ALA A 45 16.66 -24.73 9.19
N LEU A 46 16.54 -24.26 7.94
CA LEU A 46 17.24 -24.84 6.80
C LEU A 46 18.77 -24.71 6.96
N PHE A 47 19.26 -23.52 7.32
CA PHE A 47 20.69 -23.28 7.54
C PHE A 47 21.26 -24.13 8.69
N LYS A 48 20.54 -24.27 9.81
CA LYS A 48 20.96 -25.14 10.91
C LYS A 48 20.98 -26.61 10.51
N ALA A 49 20.00 -27.06 9.74
CA ALA A 49 19.98 -28.44 9.26
C ALA A 49 21.16 -28.71 8.31
N MET A 50 21.51 -27.76 7.44
CA MET A 50 22.65 -27.90 6.53
C MET A 50 24.01 -27.96 7.23
N LYS A 51 24.18 -27.32 8.39
CA LYS A 51 25.42 -27.39 9.17
C LYS A 51 25.80 -28.81 9.62
N TRP A 52 24.85 -29.73 9.69
CA TRP A 52 25.14 -31.14 10.01
C TRP A 52 25.93 -31.87 8.92
N PHE A 53 26.00 -31.31 7.71
CA PHE A 53 26.74 -31.87 6.58
C PHE A 53 28.04 -31.11 6.28
N ASP A 54 28.42 -30.17 7.14
CA ASP A 54 29.64 -29.36 7.00
C ASP A 54 30.80 -30.03 7.75
N CYS A 55 31.57 -30.84 7.02
CA CYS A 55 32.66 -31.66 7.54
C CYS A 55 34.01 -31.09 7.11
N HIS A 56 34.93 -30.91 8.05
CA HIS A 56 36.31 -30.48 7.78
C HIS A 56 37.31 -31.58 8.09
N GLU A 57 38.35 -31.69 7.26
CA GLU A 57 39.48 -32.58 7.48
C GLU A 57 40.44 -32.02 8.53
N ASP A 58 40.82 -32.87 9.48
CA ASP A 58 41.88 -32.62 10.44
C ASP A 58 43.22 -33.21 9.96
N ILE A 59 44.32 -32.79 10.58
CA ILE A 59 45.72 -33.17 10.26
C ILE A 59 45.92 -34.70 10.29
N GLY A 60 45.07 -35.44 11.00
CA GLY A 60 45.07 -36.90 11.07
C GLY A 60 44.24 -37.63 10.00
N GLY A 61 43.73 -36.95 8.97
CA GLY A 61 42.90 -37.55 7.92
C GLY A 61 41.49 -37.96 8.38
N LYS A 62 41.07 -37.50 9.57
CA LYS A 62 39.71 -37.68 10.09
C LYS A 62 38.90 -36.43 9.79
N GLN A 63 37.63 -36.62 9.47
CA GLN A 63 36.70 -35.52 9.24
C GLN A 63 35.84 -35.29 10.48
N PHE A 64 35.72 -34.03 10.92
CA PHE A 64 34.91 -33.61 12.07
C PHE A 64 33.91 -32.53 11.65
N LEU A 65 32.82 -32.40 12.40
CA LEU A 65 31.80 -31.39 12.10
C LEU A 65 32.30 -29.99 12.46
N ALA A 66 32.05 -29.02 11.57
CA ALA A 66 32.49 -27.64 11.73
C ALA A 66 31.95 -26.96 13.00
N PHE A 67 30.70 -27.27 13.39
CA PHE A 67 30.07 -26.65 14.56
C PHE A 67 30.26 -27.42 15.87
N GLU A 68 30.62 -28.71 15.78
CA GLU A 68 30.81 -29.61 16.93
C GLU A 68 32.04 -30.49 16.67
N PRO A 69 33.25 -30.01 16.99
CA PRO A 69 34.50 -30.72 16.68
C PRO A 69 34.68 -32.05 17.41
N THR A 70 33.85 -32.33 18.44
CA THR A 70 33.89 -33.59 19.19
C THR A 70 33.31 -34.77 18.41
N MET A 71 32.46 -34.49 17.40
CA MET A 71 31.78 -35.51 16.62
C MET A 71 32.50 -35.76 15.29
N GLN A 72 32.87 -37.02 15.04
CA GLN A 72 33.49 -37.45 13.79
C GLN A 72 32.43 -37.67 12.70
N CYS A 73 32.67 -37.13 11.51
CA CYS A 73 31.79 -37.31 10.35
C CYS A 73 31.76 -38.78 9.90
N TYR A 74 30.59 -39.23 9.44
CA TYR A 74 30.33 -40.57 8.89
C TYR A 74 30.49 -41.75 9.86
N VAL A 75 30.65 -41.50 11.17
CA VAL A 75 30.84 -42.55 12.18
C VAL A 75 29.81 -42.43 13.31
N GLY A 76 29.28 -43.57 13.77
CA GLY A 76 28.46 -43.66 14.98
C GLY A 76 27.17 -42.84 14.92
N GLU A 77 27.00 -41.93 15.89
CA GLU A 77 25.80 -41.10 16.07
C GLU A 77 25.55 -40.10 14.93
N PHE A 78 26.55 -39.82 14.11
CA PHE A 78 26.43 -38.94 12.94
C PHE A 78 25.25 -39.33 12.03
N TRP A 79 25.06 -40.62 11.79
CA TRP A 79 24.00 -41.09 10.88
C TRP A 79 22.59 -40.79 11.40
N LEU A 80 22.39 -40.83 12.72
CA LEU A 80 21.10 -40.52 13.33
C LEU A 80 20.77 -39.03 13.19
N TYR A 81 21.71 -38.16 13.57
CA TYR A 81 21.53 -36.70 13.45
C TYR A 81 21.50 -36.23 12.01
N GLY A 82 22.32 -36.81 11.14
CA GLY A 82 22.30 -36.59 9.70
C GLY A 82 20.97 -36.96 9.07
N ALA A 83 20.35 -38.08 9.48
CA ALA A 83 19.01 -38.44 9.01
C ALA A 83 17.94 -37.43 9.45
N ILE A 84 17.98 -36.97 10.70
CA ILE A 84 17.06 -35.94 11.21
C ILE A 84 17.26 -34.62 10.44
N ALA A 85 18.51 -34.22 10.22
CA ALA A 85 18.86 -33.03 9.45
C ALA A 85 18.39 -33.15 8.00
N LEU A 86 18.55 -34.32 7.36
CA LEU A 86 18.08 -34.56 6.01
C LEU A 86 16.55 -34.44 5.91
N VAL A 87 15.81 -35.01 6.88
CA VAL A 87 14.35 -34.86 6.94
C VAL A 87 13.96 -33.39 7.09
N ALA A 88 14.67 -32.63 7.93
CA ALA A 88 14.45 -31.20 8.07
C ALA A 88 14.74 -30.43 6.77
N ILE A 89 15.82 -30.76 6.05
CA ILE A 89 16.13 -30.16 4.74
C ILE A 89 15.03 -30.47 3.74
N ILE A 90 14.57 -31.72 3.62
CA ILE A 90 13.49 -32.08 2.70
C ILE A 90 12.21 -31.32 3.05
N PHE A 91 11.88 -31.24 4.34
CA PHE A 91 10.69 -30.54 4.80
C PHE A 91 10.75 -29.03 4.48
N TYR A 92 11.83 -28.36 4.87
CA TYR A 92 11.96 -26.92 4.68
C TYR A 92 12.29 -26.54 3.23
N ALA A 93 13.16 -27.26 2.52
CA ALA A 93 13.57 -26.89 1.16
C ALA A 93 12.55 -27.28 0.09
N LEU A 94 11.77 -28.36 0.28
CA LEU A 94 10.84 -28.85 -0.74
C LEU A 94 9.38 -28.78 -0.29
N ILE A 95 9.03 -29.46 0.81
CA ILE A 95 7.63 -29.63 1.20
C ILE A 95 6.97 -28.29 1.49
N LEU A 96 7.61 -27.45 2.31
CA LEU A 96 7.06 -26.17 2.73
C LEU A 96 6.88 -25.20 1.53
N PRO A 97 7.90 -24.91 0.69
CA PRO A 97 7.74 -24.10 -0.52
C PRO A 97 6.68 -24.62 -1.47
N LEU A 98 6.70 -25.92 -1.80
CA LEU A 98 5.72 -26.51 -2.71
C LEU A 98 4.30 -26.42 -2.16
N SER A 99 4.13 -26.58 -0.84
CA SER A 99 2.82 -26.44 -0.19
C SER A 99 2.30 -25.00 -0.27
N LEU A 100 3.14 -24.00 0.00
CA LEU A 100 2.79 -22.58 -0.07
C LEU A 100 2.49 -22.14 -1.50
N CYS A 101 3.33 -22.52 -2.46
CA CYS A 101 3.10 -22.29 -3.89
C CYS A 101 1.81 -22.95 -4.36
N ARG A 102 1.52 -24.19 -3.93
CA ARG A 102 0.26 -24.87 -4.26
C ARG A 102 -0.94 -24.14 -3.67
N ILE A 103 -0.86 -23.65 -2.44
CA ILE A 103 -1.94 -22.87 -1.81
C ILE A 103 -2.21 -21.60 -2.63
N LEU A 104 -1.17 -20.84 -2.98
CA LEU A 104 -1.29 -19.62 -3.76
C LEU A 104 -1.84 -19.90 -5.17
N VAL A 105 -1.19 -20.78 -5.94
CA VAL A 105 -1.53 -21.00 -7.35
C VAL A 105 -2.86 -21.73 -7.54
N VAL A 106 -3.19 -22.68 -6.65
CA VAL A 106 -4.35 -23.55 -6.81
C VAL A 106 -5.52 -23.11 -5.94
N LYS A 107 -5.33 -22.94 -4.63
CA LYS A 107 -6.46 -22.66 -3.71
C LYS A 107 -6.94 -21.22 -3.83
N VAL A 108 -6.04 -20.24 -3.72
CA VAL A 108 -6.42 -18.81 -3.77
C VAL A 108 -7.08 -18.47 -5.11
N LYS A 109 -6.55 -18.99 -6.21
CA LYS A 109 -7.15 -18.81 -7.55
C LYS A 109 -8.56 -19.40 -7.66
N ARG A 110 -8.84 -20.54 -7.02
CA ARG A 110 -10.14 -21.21 -7.10
C ARG A 110 -11.19 -20.59 -6.18
N GLU A 111 -10.79 -20.25 -4.96
CA GLU A 111 -11.71 -19.77 -3.91
C GLU A 111 -11.90 -18.25 -3.93
N GLY A 112 -10.99 -17.52 -4.60
CA GLY A 112 -10.98 -16.07 -4.67
C GLY A 112 -10.23 -15.41 -3.51
N LEU A 113 -9.72 -14.20 -3.77
CA LEU A 113 -8.91 -13.41 -2.83
C LEU A 113 -9.71 -12.97 -1.58
N GLN A 114 -11.01 -12.75 -1.75
CA GLN A 114 -11.92 -12.18 -0.74
C GLN A 114 -12.67 -13.23 0.08
N ASN A 115 -12.32 -14.51 -0.04
CA ASN A 115 -12.94 -15.56 0.75
C ASN A 115 -12.50 -15.45 2.22
N GLU A 116 -13.45 -15.25 3.14
CA GLU A 116 -13.18 -15.04 4.58
C GLU A 116 -12.37 -16.18 5.21
N ARG A 117 -12.61 -17.43 4.80
CA ARG A 117 -11.88 -18.58 5.33
C ARG A 117 -10.42 -18.55 4.88
N MET A 118 -10.20 -18.24 3.61
CA MET A 118 -8.85 -18.11 3.03
C MET A 118 -8.09 -16.94 3.65
N LEU A 119 -8.76 -15.80 3.83
CA LEU A 119 -8.19 -14.62 4.49
C LEU A 119 -7.78 -14.92 5.93
N ARG A 120 -8.58 -15.70 6.67
CA ARG A 120 -8.27 -16.06 8.06
C ARG A 120 -7.05 -16.96 8.18
N VAL A 121 -6.96 -18.00 7.33
CA VAL A 121 -5.92 -19.04 7.45
C VAL A 121 -4.64 -18.68 6.68
N TYR A 122 -4.79 -18.14 5.48
CA TYR A 122 -3.71 -17.90 4.53
C TYR A 122 -3.52 -16.42 4.19
N GLY A 123 -4.30 -15.52 4.79
CA GLY A 123 -4.26 -14.10 4.47
C GLY A 123 -2.86 -13.52 4.57
N PHE A 124 -2.07 -13.93 5.58
CA PHE A 124 -0.70 -13.44 5.77
C PHE A 124 0.20 -13.67 4.53
N LEU A 125 -0.09 -14.66 3.68
CA LEU A 125 0.68 -14.95 2.47
C LEU A 125 0.44 -13.94 1.34
N TYR A 126 -0.74 -13.33 1.25
CA TYR A 126 -1.12 -12.55 0.07
C TYR A 126 -1.77 -11.19 0.36
N THR A 127 -2.33 -10.97 1.55
CA THR A 127 -3.07 -9.72 1.87
C THR A 127 -2.17 -8.49 1.92
N ARG A 128 -0.87 -8.67 2.17
CA ARG A 128 0.14 -7.60 2.17
C ARG A 128 0.45 -7.06 0.77
N PHE A 129 0.23 -7.87 -0.26
CA PHE A 129 0.51 -7.52 -1.64
C PHE A 129 -0.71 -6.91 -2.31
N ARG A 130 -0.49 -6.07 -3.33
CA ARG A 130 -1.60 -5.55 -4.12
C ARG A 130 -2.33 -6.68 -4.84
N ASP A 131 -3.61 -6.43 -5.13
CA ASP A 131 -4.50 -7.43 -5.70
C ASP A 131 -4.09 -7.86 -7.13
N ASP A 132 -3.28 -7.06 -7.84
CA ASP A 132 -2.68 -7.39 -9.14
C ASP A 132 -1.48 -8.35 -9.03
N VAL A 133 -0.82 -8.39 -7.87
CA VAL A 133 0.46 -9.10 -7.63
C VAL A 133 0.41 -9.94 -6.36
N TRP A 134 -0.75 -10.52 -6.06
CA TRP A 134 -0.99 -11.38 -4.89
C TRP A 134 -0.07 -12.62 -4.81
N TYR A 135 0.53 -13.02 -5.93
CA TYR A 135 1.45 -14.16 -6.03
C TYR A 135 2.91 -13.81 -5.67
N TRP A 136 3.19 -12.57 -5.22
CA TRP A 136 4.55 -12.11 -4.92
C TRP A 136 5.26 -12.91 -3.82
N GLU A 137 4.53 -13.62 -2.96
CA GLU A 137 5.18 -14.53 -2.00
C GLU A 137 5.97 -15.66 -2.70
N ILE A 138 5.61 -16.03 -3.94
CA ILE A 138 6.29 -17.09 -4.69
C ILE A 138 7.75 -16.73 -5.00
N PRO A 139 8.07 -15.60 -5.66
CA PRO A 139 9.46 -15.19 -5.86
C PRO A 139 10.20 -14.97 -4.53
N GLU A 140 9.52 -14.52 -3.47
CA GLU A 140 10.12 -14.44 -2.12
C GLU A 140 10.52 -15.82 -1.60
N ILE A 141 9.64 -16.82 -1.64
CA ILE A 141 9.95 -18.19 -1.22
C ILE A 141 11.06 -18.78 -2.09
N PHE A 142 10.99 -18.60 -3.41
CA PHE A 142 12.01 -19.06 -4.34
C PHE A 142 13.37 -18.43 -4.05
N ARG A 143 13.39 -17.14 -3.67
CA ARG A 143 14.59 -16.47 -3.17
C ARG A 143 15.17 -17.20 -1.97
N LYS A 144 14.37 -17.51 -0.96
CA LYS A 144 14.87 -18.22 0.23
C LYS A 144 15.44 -19.60 -0.08
N PHE A 145 14.77 -20.31 -0.98
CA PHE A 145 15.22 -21.61 -1.46
C PHE A 145 16.56 -21.51 -2.19
N MET A 146 16.67 -20.63 -3.19
CA MET A 146 17.88 -20.51 -4.02
C MET A 146 19.09 -20.03 -3.21
N PHE A 147 18.88 -19.14 -2.22
CA PHE A 147 19.94 -18.75 -1.29
C PHE A 147 20.51 -19.94 -0.53
N ALA A 148 19.65 -20.70 0.14
CA ALA A 148 20.08 -21.85 0.92
C ALA A 148 20.68 -22.94 0.03
N PHE A 149 20.09 -23.19 -1.14
CA PHE A 149 20.58 -24.18 -2.10
C PHE A 149 21.96 -23.83 -2.65
N THR A 150 22.19 -22.56 -3.00
CA THR A 150 23.49 -22.10 -3.52
C THR A 150 24.58 -22.29 -2.47
N ILE A 151 24.30 -21.91 -1.22
CA ILE A 151 25.20 -22.12 -0.07
C ILE A 151 25.45 -23.62 0.20
N ALA A 152 24.46 -24.49 -0.04
CA ALA A 152 24.60 -25.93 0.17
C ALA A 152 25.57 -26.55 -0.83
N ILE A 153 25.35 -26.24 -2.11
CA ILE A 153 26.11 -26.81 -3.22
C ILE A 153 27.52 -26.26 -3.25
N SER A 154 27.69 -24.96 -2.99
CA SER A 154 29.01 -24.35 -2.99
C SER A 154 29.96 -25.00 -1.98
N ARG A 155 29.46 -25.29 -0.77
CA ARG A 155 30.22 -26.02 0.26
C ARG A 155 30.52 -27.45 -0.16
N ALA A 156 29.55 -28.15 -0.76
CA ALA A 156 29.75 -29.53 -1.19
C ALA A 156 30.75 -29.68 -2.35
N LEU A 157 30.96 -28.63 -3.16
CA LEU A 157 31.82 -28.63 -4.34
C LEU A 157 33.07 -27.75 -4.20
N ASP A 158 33.30 -27.15 -3.03
CA ASP A 158 34.37 -26.16 -2.78
C ASP A 158 34.37 -24.96 -3.77
N LEU A 159 33.18 -24.57 -4.27
CA LEU A 159 32.99 -23.51 -5.28
C LEU A 159 32.64 -22.15 -4.65
N THR A 160 33.39 -21.71 -3.64
CA THR A 160 33.10 -20.51 -2.84
C THR A 160 33.08 -19.22 -3.68
N ALA A 161 33.95 -19.07 -4.67
CA ALA A 161 33.97 -17.90 -5.56
C ALA A 161 32.71 -17.83 -6.46
N LEU A 162 32.23 -18.96 -6.96
CA LEU A 162 31.04 -19.02 -7.82
C LEU A 162 29.77 -18.78 -7.02
N GLU A 163 29.71 -19.27 -5.78
CA GLU A 163 28.63 -19.01 -4.82
C GLU A 163 28.30 -17.53 -4.74
N GLN A 164 29.33 -16.72 -4.48
CA GLN A 164 29.18 -15.30 -4.21
C GLN A 164 28.67 -14.53 -5.43
N VAL A 165 29.15 -14.87 -6.63
CA VAL A 165 28.67 -14.26 -7.88
C VAL A 165 27.20 -14.60 -8.13
N VAL A 166 26.80 -15.86 -7.93
CA VAL A 166 25.40 -16.29 -8.10
C VAL A 166 24.49 -15.60 -7.10
N LEU A 167 24.90 -15.50 -5.82
CA LEU A 167 24.13 -14.81 -4.79
C LEU A 167 23.97 -13.32 -5.09
N ILE A 168 25.03 -12.62 -5.50
CA ILE A 168 24.94 -11.20 -5.88
C ILE A 168 23.98 -11.01 -7.06
N LEU A 169 24.16 -11.78 -8.14
CA LEU A 169 23.31 -11.66 -9.32
C LEU A 169 21.83 -11.86 -8.96
N MET A 170 21.57 -12.86 -8.13
CA MET A 170 20.24 -13.18 -7.65
C MET A 170 19.62 -12.01 -6.87
N VAL A 171 20.32 -11.44 -5.88
CA VAL A 171 19.78 -10.30 -5.11
C VAL A 171 19.60 -9.08 -5.99
N VAL A 172 20.51 -8.78 -6.91
CA VAL A 172 20.38 -7.65 -7.84
C VAL A 172 19.12 -7.79 -8.71
N VAL A 173 18.87 -8.99 -9.24
CA VAL A 173 17.64 -9.27 -10.01
C VAL A 173 16.40 -9.04 -9.13
N LEU A 174 16.42 -9.48 -7.87
CA LEU A 174 15.30 -9.30 -6.96
C LEU A 174 15.07 -7.82 -6.60
N VAL A 175 16.12 -7.04 -6.33
CA VAL A 175 16.01 -5.59 -6.12
C VAL A 175 15.39 -4.94 -7.35
N ALA A 176 15.84 -5.29 -8.55
CA ALA A 176 15.28 -4.77 -9.79
C ALA A 176 13.78 -5.12 -9.92
N LEU A 177 13.41 -6.38 -9.64
CA LEU A 177 12.01 -6.81 -9.65
C LEU A 177 11.16 -6.05 -8.60
N CYS A 178 11.66 -5.85 -7.38
CA CYS A 178 10.98 -5.08 -6.33
C CYS A 178 10.74 -3.63 -6.75
N VAL A 179 11.74 -2.98 -7.36
CA VAL A 179 11.62 -1.58 -7.82
C VAL A 179 10.64 -1.45 -8.97
N LEU A 180 10.63 -2.40 -9.91
CA LEU A 180 9.75 -2.39 -11.09
C LEU A 180 8.31 -2.74 -10.76
N VAL A 181 8.08 -3.75 -9.90
CA VAL A 181 6.75 -4.27 -9.62
C VAL A 181 6.09 -3.52 -8.46
N ARG A 182 6.85 -3.13 -7.43
CA ARG A 182 6.35 -2.51 -6.17
C ARG A 182 5.20 -3.33 -5.58
N PRO A 183 5.46 -4.54 -5.08
CA PRO A 183 4.41 -5.52 -4.86
C PRO A 183 3.45 -5.19 -3.70
N PHE A 184 3.86 -4.34 -2.76
CA PHE A 184 3.10 -4.13 -1.52
C PHE A 184 1.96 -3.14 -1.70
N LYS A 185 0.90 -3.30 -0.90
CA LYS A 185 -0.21 -2.34 -0.86
C LYS A 185 0.24 -0.96 -0.38
N PHE A 186 1.19 -0.94 0.54
CA PHE A 186 1.64 0.28 1.18
C PHE A 186 3.08 0.60 0.82
N HIS A 187 3.29 1.87 0.47
CA HIS A 187 4.60 2.33 -0.01
C HIS A 187 5.73 2.16 1.01
N TYR A 188 5.47 2.27 2.32
CA TYR A 188 6.50 2.05 3.34
C TYR A 188 6.97 0.59 3.38
N GLN A 189 6.10 -0.37 3.04
CA GLN A 189 6.49 -1.79 2.99
C GLN A 189 7.40 -2.05 1.79
N ASP A 190 7.13 -1.42 0.64
CA ASP A 190 8.06 -1.46 -0.50
C ASP A 190 9.43 -0.87 -0.12
N LEU A 191 9.45 0.25 0.63
CA LEU A 191 10.69 0.87 1.11
C LEU A 191 11.44 0.00 2.13
N CYS A 192 10.73 -0.64 3.06
CA CYS A 192 11.32 -1.58 4.01
C CYS A 192 11.91 -2.81 3.30
N GLU A 193 11.21 -3.38 2.31
CA GLU A 193 11.72 -4.50 1.52
C GLU A 193 12.95 -4.08 0.71
N LEU A 194 12.92 -2.90 0.08
CA LEU A 194 14.07 -2.37 -0.66
C LEU A 194 15.27 -2.14 0.27
N ALA A 195 15.06 -1.56 1.45
CA ALA A 195 16.12 -1.30 2.42
C ALA A 195 16.75 -2.60 2.93
N THR A 196 15.92 -3.59 3.31
CA THR A 196 16.40 -4.88 3.81
C THR A 196 17.11 -5.69 2.73
N THR A 197 16.55 -5.75 1.52
CA THR A 197 17.20 -6.42 0.37
C THR A 197 18.51 -5.72 -0.03
N SER A 198 18.57 -4.39 0.07
CA SER A 198 19.83 -3.65 -0.16
C SER A 198 20.87 -3.95 0.90
N THR A 199 20.47 -4.08 2.17
CA THR A 199 21.35 -4.56 3.24
C THR A 199 21.89 -5.95 2.92
N GLU A 200 21.07 -6.87 2.41
CA GLU A 200 21.52 -8.20 1.99
C GLU A 200 22.60 -8.13 0.89
N VAL A 201 22.46 -7.26 -0.12
CA VAL A 201 23.51 -7.05 -1.14
C VAL A 201 24.82 -6.66 -0.49
N ILE A 202 24.80 -5.68 0.42
CA ILE A 202 26.02 -5.18 1.08
C ILE A 202 26.66 -6.29 1.92
N LEU A 203 25.87 -7.11 2.62
CA LEU A 203 26.38 -8.23 3.40
C LEU A 203 27.00 -9.32 2.52
N VAL A 204 26.37 -9.67 1.40
CA VAL A 204 26.92 -10.65 0.45
C VAL A 204 28.21 -10.13 -0.16
N VAL A 205 28.25 -8.87 -0.61
CA VAL A 205 29.47 -8.24 -1.15
C VAL A 205 30.58 -8.15 -0.10
N GLY A 206 30.23 -7.75 1.13
CA GLY A 206 31.18 -7.69 2.25
C GLY A 206 31.77 -9.07 2.57
N SER A 207 30.96 -10.13 2.49
CA SER A 207 31.42 -11.50 2.70
C SER A 207 32.51 -11.92 1.71
N ILE A 208 32.47 -11.44 0.46
CA ILE A 208 33.51 -11.68 -0.55
C ILE A 208 34.86 -11.18 -0.06
N VAL A 209 34.89 -9.95 0.45
CA VAL A 209 36.14 -9.32 0.88
C VAL A 209 36.69 -10.03 2.12
N VAL A 210 35.81 -10.44 3.05
CA VAL A 210 36.21 -11.17 4.25
C VAL A 210 36.75 -12.57 3.93
N VAL A 211 36.10 -13.33 3.03
CA VAL A 211 36.57 -14.67 2.63
C VAL A 211 37.92 -14.60 1.93
N ASN A 212 38.21 -13.52 1.19
CA ASN A 212 39.47 -13.34 0.48
C ASN A 212 40.58 -12.67 1.32
N ARG A 213 40.39 -12.47 2.64
CA ARG A 213 41.43 -11.86 3.47
C ARG A 213 42.66 -12.77 3.59
N GLN A 214 43.86 -12.20 3.49
CA GLN A 214 45.12 -12.94 3.63
C GLN A 214 45.69 -12.85 5.06
N GLY A 215 45.42 -11.75 5.78
CA GLY A 215 45.81 -11.56 7.18
C GLY A 215 44.66 -11.18 8.12
N PRO A 216 44.86 -11.27 9.45
CA PRO A 216 43.87 -10.87 10.45
C PRO A 216 43.65 -9.35 10.53
N ASP A 217 44.64 -8.54 10.12
CA ASP A 217 44.57 -7.07 10.13
C ASP A 217 44.07 -6.49 8.80
N ASP A 218 43.78 -7.34 7.81
CA ASP A 218 43.29 -6.93 6.51
C ASP A 218 41.79 -6.60 6.61
N TYR A 219 41.47 -5.30 6.48
CA TYR A 219 40.13 -4.74 6.25
C TYR A 219 39.19 -4.51 7.45
N PRO A 220 39.62 -3.86 8.56
CA PRO A 220 38.69 -3.47 9.64
C PRO A 220 37.53 -2.61 9.13
N ALA A 221 37.75 -1.81 8.07
CA ALA A 221 36.71 -0.99 7.46
C ALA A 221 35.53 -1.81 6.90
N VAL A 222 35.78 -3.00 6.34
CA VAL A 222 34.71 -3.83 5.77
C VAL A 222 33.81 -4.39 6.86
N GLU A 223 34.40 -4.83 7.98
CA GLU A 223 33.63 -5.29 9.15
C GLU A 223 32.74 -4.18 9.71
N TRP A 224 33.26 -2.94 9.81
CA TRP A 224 32.46 -1.78 10.21
C TRP A 224 31.33 -1.49 9.22
N ILE A 225 31.60 -1.53 7.91
CA ILE A 225 30.57 -1.31 6.87
C ILE A 225 29.47 -2.35 6.98
N MET A 226 29.80 -3.64 7.11
CA MET A 226 28.81 -4.71 7.29
C MET A 226 28.00 -4.54 8.57
N THR A 227 28.66 -4.16 9.68
CA THR A 227 28.00 -3.92 10.96
C THR A 227 27.01 -2.75 10.85
N VAL A 228 27.41 -1.64 10.22
CA VAL A 228 26.53 -0.50 9.98
C VAL A 228 25.36 -0.88 9.06
N ALA A 229 25.61 -1.64 7.99
CA ALA A 229 24.57 -2.12 7.08
C ALA A 229 23.55 -3.02 7.79
N LEU A 230 24.02 -3.89 8.70
CA LEU A 230 23.18 -4.74 9.54
C LEU A 230 22.33 -3.90 10.50
N CYS A 231 22.94 -2.94 11.20
CA CYS A 231 22.21 -2.02 12.07
C CYS A 231 21.13 -1.24 11.31
N PHE A 232 21.44 -0.79 10.09
CA PHE A 232 20.48 -0.12 9.23
C PHE A 232 19.32 -1.05 8.84
N GLY A 233 19.60 -2.28 8.38
CA GLY A 233 18.56 -3.26 8.05
C GLY A 233 17.67 -3.58 9.26
N LEU A 234 18.25 -3.79 10.44
CA LEU A 234 17.51 -4.01 11.69
C LEU A 234 16.64 -2.80 12.05
N SER A 235 17.15 -1.58 11.90
CA SER A 235 16.38 -0.36 12.15
C SER A 235 15.19 -0.22 11.20
N ALA A 236 15.34 -0.60 9.93
CA ALA A 236 14.25 -0.61 8.95
C ALA A 236 13.18 -1.65 9.31
N CYS A 237 13.56 -2.84 9.80
CA CYS A 237 12.63 -3.84 10.30
C CYS A 237 11.87 -3.35 11.54
N VAL A 238 12.57 -2.77 12.53
CA VAL A 238 11.94 -2.22 13.75
C VAL A 238 10.99 -1.08 13.39
N PHE A 239 11.39 -0.19 12.48
CA PHE A 239 10.52 0.87 11.99
C PHE A 239 9.25 0.30 11.34
N GLY A 240 9.39 -0.69 10.45
CA GLY A 240 8.25 -1.37 9.83
C GLY A 240 7.30 -1.96 10.88
N LEU A 241 7.83 -2.65 11.89
CA LEU A 241 7.05 -3.22 12.99
C LEU A 241 6.34 -2.15 13.83
N ILE A 242 6.99 -1.01 14.10
CA ILE A 242 6.36 0.11 14.82
C ILE A 242 5.20 0.67 14.00
N ILE A 243 5.39 0.89 12.70
CA ILE A 243 4.33 1.37 11.82
C ILE A 243 3.16 0.38 11.79
N ASP A 244 3.44 -0.91 11.60
CA ASP A 244 2.42 -1.96 11.61
C ASP A 244 1.67 -2.03 12.94
N GLN A 245 2.37 -1.92 14.07
CA GLN A 245 1.74 -1.89 15.40
C GLN A 245 0.86 -0.65 15.58
N LEU A 246 1.33 0.53 15.15
CA LEU A 246 0.52 1.75 15.14
C LEU A 246 -0.73 1.55 14.29
N ARG A 247 -0.62 0.87 13.14
CA ARG A 247 -1.77 0.55 12.29
C ARG A 247 -2.79 -0.33 12.97
N LEU A 248 -2.34 -1.40 13.60
CA LEU A 248 -3.23 -2.32 14.31
C LEU A 248 -3.94 -1.60 15.47
N ASN A 249 -3.22 -0.76 16.20
CA ASN A 249 -3.79 0.04 17.28
C ASN A 249 -4.82 1.06 16.76
N LEU A 250 -4.54 1.72 15.63
CA LEU A 250 -5.46 2.66 15.01
C LEU A 250 -6.70 1.95 14.46
N ALA A 251 -6.55 0.81 13.79
CA ALA A 251 -7.65 0.01 13.29
C ALA A 251 -8.56 -0.48 14.43
N ALA A 252 -7.98 -0.93 15.54
CA ALA A 252 -8.73 -1.31 16.74
C ALA A 252 -9.51 -0.13 17.35
N ARG A 253 -8.89 1.06 17.41
CA ARG A 253 -9.56 2.30 17.87
C ARG A 253 -10.71 2.70 16.95
N ILE A 254 -10.49 2.70 15.64
CA ILE A 254 -11.52 3.02 14.63
C ILE A 254 -12.69 2.06 14.76
N ASN A 255 -12.45 0.74 14.88
CA ASN A 255 -13.50 -0.24 15.08
C ASN A 255 -14.28 -0.02 16.39
N LYS A 256 -13.60 0.40 17.47
CA LYS A 256 -14.27 0.77 18.73
C LYS A 256 -15.17 2.00 18.55
N ILE A 257 -14.72 3.02 17.82
CA ILE A 257 -15.54 4.19 17.50
C ILE A 257 -16.74 3.77 16.64
N ARG A 258 -16.51 2.95 15.61
CA ARG A 258 -17.53 2.41 14.69
C ARG A 258 -18.67 1.71 15.43
N THR A 259 -18.32 0.83 16.38
CA THR A 259 -19.31 0.13 17.21
C THR A 259 -20.06 1.06 18.17
N ARG A 260 -19.40 2.11 18.70
CA ARG A 260 -20.04 3.08 19.60
C ARG A 260 -21.01 4.00 18.87
N THR A 261 -20.65 4.43 17.66
CA THR A 261 -21.43 5.42 16.90
C THR A 261 -22.44 4.79 15.96
N GLY A 262 -22.31 3.49 15.65
CA GLY A 262 -23.17 2.80 14.69
C GLY A 262 -22.95 3.26 13.25
N LEU A 263 -21.82 3.89 12.95
CA LEU A 263 -21.49 4.39 11.61
C LEU A 263 -20.80 3.32 10.78
N SER A 264 -21.32 3.07 9.58
CA SER A 264 -20.55 2.46 8.50
C SER A 264 -19.90 3.55 7.66
N LEU A 265 -18.84 4.17 8.17
CA LEU A 265 -17.96 5.03 7.37
C LEU A 265 -17.21 4.18 6.35
N SER A 266 -17.03 4.71 5.12
CA SER A 266 -16.32 4.03 4.05
C SER A 266 -14.85 3.80 4.42
N ASP A 267 -14.28 2.64 4.07
CA ASP A 267 -12.88 2.33 4.36
C ASP A 267 -11.93 3.27 3.58
N GLU A 268 -12.38 3.82 2.45
CA GLU A 268 -11.66 4.83 1.66
C GLU A 268 -11.39 6.12 2.46
N LEU A 269 -12.31 6.54 3.35
CA LEU A 269 -12.11 7.72 4.18
C LEU A 269 -10.98 7.51 5.21
N PHE A 270 -10.81 6.27 5.68
CA PHE A 270 -9.80 5.91 6.67
C PHE A 270 -8.44 5.55 6.04
N ASP A 271 -8.43 5.04 4.81
CA ASP A 271 -7.19 4.74 4.08
C ASP A 271 -6.42 6.01 3.69
N VAL A 272 -7.12 7.14 3.50
CA VAL A 272 -6.51 8.36 2.95
C VAL A 272 -5.63 9.12 3.95
N TYR A 273 -5.70 8.88 5.27
CA TYR A 273 -4.84 9.61 6.23
C TYR A 273 -4.38 8.82 7.45
N PHE A 274 -3.16 8.26 7.35
CA PHE A 274 -2.30 8.03 8.52
C PHE A 274 -1.83 9.33 9.21
N ASN A 275 -1.91 10.46 8.50
CA ASN A 275 -1.33 11.73 8.96
C ASN A 275 -2.31 12.66 9.70
N ASP A 276 -3.61 12.51 9.53
CA ASP A 276 -4.56 13.44 10.14
C ASP A 276 -5.10 12.85 11.46
N CYS A 277 -4.23 12.83 12.48
CA CYS A 277 -4.61 12.70 13.90
C CYS A 277 -5.83 13.57 14.27
N PHE A 278 -6.08 14.64 13.49
CA PHE A 278 -7.21 15.52 13.60
C PHE A 278 -8.57 14.81 13.45
N ILE A 279 -8.77 13.97 12.42
CA ILE A 279 -10.08 13.33 12.18
C ILE A 279 -10.40 12.36 13.31
N LEU A 280 -9.41 11.59 13.76
CA LEU A 280 -9.59 10.69 14.90
C LEU A 280 -9.93 11.45 16.18
N ARG A 281 -9.22 12.55 16.47
CA ARG A 281 -9.53 13.40 17.62
C ARG A 281 -10.92 14.02 17.51
N PHE A 282 -11.31 14.48 16.32
CA PHE A 282 -12.65 15.01 16.06
C PHE A 282 -13.72 13.94 16.30
N LEU A 283 -13.57 12.73 15.75
CA LEU A 283 -14.52 11.63 15.97
C LEU A 283 -14.58 11.18 17.43
N GLU A 284 -13.48 11.26 18.17
CA GLU A 284 -13.45 10.97 19.60
C GLU A 284 -14.17 12.03 20.45
N SER A 285 -14.12 13.31 20.04
CA SER A 285 -14.71 14.44 20.77
C SER A 285 -16.11 14.85 20.31
N ALA A 286 -16.51 14.47 19.09
CA ALA A 286 -17.73 14.96 18.46
C ALA A 286 -19.00 14.40 19.12
N SER A 287 -20.04 15.23 19.18
CA SER A 287 -21.38 14.82 19.60
C SER A 287 -22.02 13.91 18.55
N LYS A 288 -23.05 13.14 18.94
CA LYS A 288 -23.79 12.28 18.00
C LYS A 288 -24.37 13.08 16.82
N ASP A 289 -24.73 14.34 17.02
CA ASP A 289 -25.32 15.19 15.99
C ASP A 289 -24.28 15.68 14.98
N SER A 290 -23.11 16.13 15.45
CA SER A 290 -21.98 16.50 14.57
C SER A 290 -21.52 15.32 13.72
N ILE A 291 -21.55 14.13 14.31
CA ILE A 291 -21.21 12.89 13.62
C ILE A 291 -22.26 12.55 12.55
N LYS A 292 -23.55 12.79 12.80
CA LYS A 292 -24.63 12.59 11.82
C LYS A 292 -24.54 13.60 10.68
N ALA A 293 -24.21 14.86 10.98
CA ALA A 293 -23.95 15.89 9.98
C ALA A 293 -22.75 15.49 9.09
N PHE A 294 -21.66 15.02 9.70
CA PHE A 294 -20.50 14.53 8.97
C PHE A 294 -20.84 13.35 8.05
N LYS A 295 -21.69 12.42 8.50
CA LYS A 295 -22.17 11.31 7.66
C LYS A 295 -22.95 11.81 6.45
N ASN A 296 -23.84 12.78 6.63
CA ASN A 296 -24.60 13.35 5.50
C ASN A 296 -23.67 13.98 4.45
N VAL A 297 -22.57 14.61 4.91
CA VAL A 297 -21.54 15.17 4.02
C VAL A 297 -20.78 14.05 3.31
N GLU A 298 -20.39 12.98 4.01
CA GLU A 298 -19.75 11.80 3.40
C GLU A 298 -20.66 11.16 2.34
N ASP A 299 -21.93 10.90 2.67
CA ASP A 299 -22.92 10.32 1.75
C ASP A 299 -23.11 11.23 0.52
N MET A 300 -23.15 12.55 0.70
CA MET A 300 -23.22 13.52 -0.40
C MET A 300 -21.96 13.49 -1.29
N LEU A 301 -20.77 13.42 -0.69
CA LEU A 301 -19.51 13.30 -1.42
C LEU A 301 -19.40 11.95 -2.15
N ALA A 302 -19.89 10.87 -1.56
CA ALA A 302 -19.95 9.55 -2.19
C ALA A 302 -20.85 9.56 -3.43
N VAL A 303 -22.02 10.21 -3.35
CA VAL A 303 -22.91 10.39 -4.51
C VAL A 303 -22.26 11.24 -5.59
N MET A 304 -21.57 12.34 -5.22
CA MET A 304 -20.87 13.18 -6.18
C MET A 304 -19.75 12.43 -6.90
N THR A 305 -18.93 11.67 -6.16
CA THR A 305 -17.83 10.89 -6.74
C THR A 305 -18.33 9.73 -7.61
N MET A 306 -19.43 9.06 -7.23
CA MET A 306 -20.09 8.06 -8.09
C MET A 306 -20.58 8.69 -9.39
N LYS A 307 -21.24 9.85 -9.33
CA LYS A 307 -21.74 10.57 -10.50
C LYS A 307 -20.60 11.02 -11.41
N ASP A 308 -19.48 11.45 -10.84
CA ASP A 308 -18.31 11.86 -11.61
C ASP A 308 -17.61 10.66 -12.28
N LYS A 309 -17.50 9.51 -11.58
CA LYS A 309 -17.05 8.24 -12.19
C LYS A 309 -17.97 7.80 -13.32
N GLU A 310 -19.29 7.97 -13.19
CA GLU A 310 -20.25 7.67 -14.25
C GLU A 310 -20.13 8.64 -15.43
N LEU A 311 -19.95 9.94 -15.16
CA LEU A 311 -19.72 10.96 -16.17
C LEU A 311 -18.42 10.66 -16.94
N MET A 312 -17.33 10.36 -16.23
CA MET A 312 -16.05 9.96 -16.83
C MET A 312 -16.16 8.67 -17.62
N ARG A 313 -16.98 7.71 -17.19
CA ARG A 313 -17.27 6.50 -17.96
C ARG A 313 -18.02 6.85 -19.25
N LYS A 314 -19.08 7.68 -19.20
CA LYS A 314 -19.81 8.16 -20.39
C LYS A 314 -18.93 8.94 -21.35
N THR A 315 -18.05 9.80 -20.84
CA THR A 315 -17.10 10.58 -21.66
C THR A 315 -16.02 9.69 -22.27
N LYS A 316 -15.50 8.69 -21.54
CA LYS A 316 -14.58 7.69 -22.13
C LYS A 316 -15.27 6.87 -23.23
N THR A 317 -16.53 6.48 -23.03
CA THR A 317 -17.29 5.76 -24.07
C THR A 317 -17.59 6.64 -25.27
N SER A 318 -17.90 7.94 -25.08
CA SER A 318 -18.15 8.86 -26.19
C SER A 318 -16.87 9.22 -26.96
N VAL A 319 -15.74 9.39 -26.26
CA VAL A 319 -14.43 9.60 -26.88
C VAL A 319 -13.99 8.36 -27.65
N ALA A 320 -14.18 7.15 -27.09
CA ALA A 320 -13.95 5.90 -27.80
C ALA A 320 -14.87 5.74 -29.02
N LEU A 321 -16.16 6.11 -28.91
CA LEU A 321 -17.10 6.11 -30.06
C LEU A 321 -16.69 7.11 -31.14
N SER A 322 -16.24 8.30 -30.76
CA SER A 322 -15.78 9.32 -31.71
C SER A 322 -14.47 8.94 -32.40
N ALA A 323 -13.59 8.18 -31.73
CA ALA A 323 -12.39 7.62 -32.33
C ALA A 323 -12.75 6.49 -33.33
N MET A 324 -13.72 5.64 -33.00
CA MET A 324 -14.22 4.59 -33.90
C MET A 324 -14.98 5.13 -35.12
N CYS A 325 -15.61 6.30 -35.02
CA CYS A 325 -16.26 6.96 -36.17
C CYS A 325 -15.28 7.74 -37.08
N SER A 326 -13.98 7.75 -36.76
CA SER A 326 -12.96 8.45 -37.57
C SER A 326 -12.14 7.55 -38.49
N GLU A 327 -12.38 6.23 -38.46
CA GLU A 327 -11.87 5.30 -39.46
C GLU A 327 -12.97 4.96 -40.46
N ASP A 328 -12.78 5.47 -41.69
CA ASP A 328 -13.39 5.08 -42.96
C ASP A 328 -14.91 5.10 -43.12
N LEU A 329 -15.41 6.22 -43.66
CA LEU A 329 -16.53 6.18 -44.61
C LEU A 329 -16.19 6.98 -45.87
N PHE A 330 -15.54 6.28 -46.81
CA PHE A 330 -15.54 6.65 -48.23
C PHE A 330 -16.97 6.52 -48.78
N LEU A 331 -17.55 7.61 -49.28
CA LEU A 331 -18.64 7.56 -50.27
C LEU A 331 -18.50 8.74 -51.25
N PRO A 332 -18.77 8.53 -52.55
CA PRO A 332 -18.36 9.45 -53.59
C PRO A 332 -19.43 10.50 -53.95
N GLU A 333 -18.88 11.59 -54.43
CA GLU A 333 -19.43 12.76 -55.10
C GLU A 333 -20.54 12.48 -56.14
N LYS A 334 -21.69 13.19 -56.06
CA LYS A 334 -22.17 14.18 -57.07
C LYS A 334 -23.67 14.54 -56.92
N ILE A 335 -24.00 15.71 -57.50
CA ILE A 335 -25.32 16.32 -57.87
C ILE A 335 -25.76 17.42 -56.88
N ILE A 336 -25.55 18.73 -57.10
CA ILE A 336 -26.09 19.73 -58.09
C ILE A 336 -27.39 20.44 -57.61
N PHE A 337 -27.24 21.76 -57.40
CA PHE A 337 -28.18 22.92 -57.46
C PHE A 337 -29.25 23.18 -56.38
N ALA A 338 -29.16 24.40 -55.79
CA ALA A 338 -30.10 25.55 -55.93
C ALA A 338 -30.05 26.41 -54.63
N LYS A 339 -29.54 27.64 -54.64
CA LYS A 339 -30.11 28.94 -55.10
C LYS A 339 -30.88 29.68 -53.99
N ALA A 340 -30.54 30.96 -53.85
CA ALA A 340 -31.26 32.08 -53.21
C ALA A 340 -31.24 32.12 -51.66
N SER A 341 -31.27 33.27 -50.99
CA SER A 341 -30.97 34.68 -51.29
C SER A 341 -31.00 35.41 -49.95
N ALA A 342 -30.37 36.58 -49.91
CA ALA A 342 -30.28 37.51 -48.79
C ALA A 342 -31.59 37.80 -48.03
N THR A 343 -31.48 38.21 -46.76
CA THR A 343 -32.08 39.46 -46.26
C THR A 343 -31.41 39.93 -44.96
N SER A 344 -30.94 41.17 -44.98
CA SER A 344 -30.67 42.06 -43.85
C SER A 344 -31.94 42.39 -43.05
N PHE A 345 -31.81 42.74 -41.77
CA PHE A 345 -32.33 43.98 -41.15
C PHE A 345 -32.07 43.98 -39.63
N ALA A 346 -31.60 45.11 -39.11
CA ALA A 346 -31.59 45.45 -37.68
C ALA A 346 -32.85 46.29 -37.33
N PRO A 347 -32.95 46.83 -36.10
CA PRO A 347 -33.67 46.33 -34.92
C PRO A 347 -35.09 46.94 -34.78
N PRO A 348 -35.79 46.70 -33.66
CA PRO A 348 -36.18 47.87 -32.87
C PRO A 348 -36.11 47.70 -31.33
N GLU A 349 -36.33 48.86 -30.74
CA GLU A 349 -36.18 49.38 -29.39
C GLU A 349 -37.47 49.19 -28.54
N VAL A 350 -37.35 49.47 -27.22
CA VAL A 350 -38.41 49.92 -26.27
C VAL A 350 -39.01 48.92 -25.24
N GLU A 351 -38.62 49.21 -23.97
CA GLU A 351 -39.31 49.23 -22.65
C GLU A 351 -39.96 48.02 -21.96
N ALA A 352 -39.47 47.79 -20.73
CA ALA A 352 -40.17 47.81 -19.42
C ALA A 352 -39.56 46.71 -18.51
N GLY A 353 -39.19 46.90 -17.26
CA GLY A 353 -39.26 48.02 -16.33
C GLY A 353 -38.66 47.57 -14.98
N GLN A 354 -37.99 48.51 -14.32
CA GLN A 354 -37.85 48.73 -12.87
C GLN A 354 -38.06 47.55 -11.88
N GLU A 355 -36.98 47.14 -11.20
CA GLU A 355 -36.89 46.95 -9.74
C GLU A 355 -35.47 46.48 -9.34
N LEU A 356 -34.51 47.40 -9.17
CA LEU A 356 -33.21 47.12 -8.49
C LEU A 356 -32.41 48.40 -8.23
N ARG A 357 -33.06 49.40 -7.61
CA ARG A 357 -32.38 50.54 -6.98
C ARG A 357 -33.09 50.92 -5.69
N GLN A 358 -32.80 50.18 -4.64
CA GLN A 358 -32.79 50.67 -3.27
C GLN A 358 -31.97 49.66 -2.45
N ILE A 359 -31.24 50.15 -1.45
CA ILE A 359 -30.24 49.43 -0.62
C ILE A 359 -28.83 49.38 -1.24
N LEU A 360 -28.28 50.56 -1.53
CA LEU A 360 -26.83 50.80 -1.58
C LEU A 360 -26.60 52.21 -1.04
N HIS A 361 -26.64 52.34 0.29
CA HIS A 361 -26.14 53.49 1.03
C HIS A 361 -25.85 53.06 2.47
N SER A 362 -24.73 53.54 3.02
CA SER A 362 -24.12 53.23 4.33
C SER A 362 -23.18 52.02 4.25
N PHE A 363 -21.89 52.08 4.55
CA PHE A 363 -21.06 53.06 5.25
C PHE A 363 -19.70 53.14 4.57
N ASP A 364 -19.21 54.35 4.38
CA ASP A 364 -17.82 54.66 4.08
C ASP A 364 -17.29 55.52 5.23
N GLN A 365 -15.97 55.48 5.44
CA GLN A 365 -15.14 56.15 6.45
C GLN A 365 -14.91 55.43 7.79
N VAL A 366 -13.71 54.81 7.94
CA VAL A 366 -12.72 55.26 8.94
C VAL A 366 -11.30 55.10 8.38
N ARG A 367 -10.49 56.11 8.69
CA ARG A 367 -9.18 56.53 8.19
C ARG A 367 -8.03 55.61 8.64
N ILE A 368 -7.05 55.38 7.76
CA ILE A 368 -5.74 54.79 8.07
C ILE A 368 -4.81 55.90 8.60
N PRO A 369 -4.13 55.72 9.76
CA PRO A 369 -2.88 56.40 10.04
C PRO A 369 -1.70 55.42 9.89
N SER A 370 -0.78 55.79 9.01
CA SER A 370 0.58 55.26 8.93
C SER A 370 1.45 55.87 10.03
N THR A 371 2.01 55.06 10.91
CA THR A 371 3.23 55.42 11.66
C THR A 371 4.12 54.21 11.87
N GLU A 372 5.22 54.26 11.12
CA GLU A 372 6.58 53.80 11.40
C GLU A 372 6.93 53.73 12.90
N ASN A 373 7.34 52.54 13.39
CA ASN A 373 8.43 52.34 14.35
C ASN A 373 8.58 50.85 14.73
N ASP A 374 9.76 50.31 14.44
CA ASP A 374 10.25 49.01 14.87
C ASP A 374 10.41 48.92 16.40
N VAL A 375 9.83 47.88 17.00
CA VAL A 375 10.24 47.38 18.31
C VAL A 375 10.20 45.84 18.27
N PRO A 376 11.33 45.14 18.53
CA PRO A 376 11.31 43.69 18.60
C PRO A 376 10.72 43.24 19.94
N ILE A 377 9.59 42.53 19.89
CA ILE A 377 9.01 41.86 21.06
C ILE A 377 9.55 40.42 21.09
N ASN A 378 10.47 40.16 22.01
CA ASN A 378 10.82 38.80 22.43
C ASN A 378 9.69 38.24 23.31
N LEU A 379 9.00 37.20 22.85
CA LEU A 379 8.07 36.42 23.66
C LEU A 379 8.65 35.03 23.92
N THR A 380 9.09 34.83 25.15
CA THR A 380 9.36 33.51 25.75
C THR A 380 8.02 32.84 26.08
N PHE A 381 7.72 31.71 25.44
CA PHE A 381 6.52 30.92 25.73
C PHE A 381 6.78 29.95 26.89
N SER A 382 6.25 30.31 28.06
CA SER A 382 6.08 29.45 29.23
C SER A 382 4.70 28.76 29.17
N GLY A 383 4.64 27.50 29.59
CA GLY A 383 3.53 26.59 29.40
C GLY A 383 2.22 27.01 30.08
N GLY A 384 1.15 27.12 29.29
CA GLY A 384 -0.20 27.38 29.80
C GLY A 384 -1.36 27.26 28.80
N ILE A 385 -1.12 26.87 27.54
CA ILE A 385 -2.14 26.97 26.46
C ILE A 385 -2.95 25.68 26.24
N MET A 386 -2.59 24.56 26.88
CA MET A 386 -3.25 23.27 26.59
C MET A 386 -4.63 23.04 27.24
N ARG A 387 -5.16 23.97 28.06
CA ARG A 387 -6.48 23.80 28.70
C ARG A 387 -7.62 24.65 28.10
N LEU A 388 -7.32 25.59 27.18
CA LEU A 388 -8.33 26.49 26.61
C LEU A 388 -8.72 26.15 25.16
N LEU A 389 -7.93 25.32 24.46
CA LEU A 389 -8.22 24.89 23.10
C LEU A 389 -9.57 24.14 22.92
N PRO A 390 -10.01 23.25 23.83
CA PRO A 390 -11.25 22.51 23.64
C PRO A 390 -12.51 23.40 23.66
N ASN A 391 -12.52 24.44 24.50
CA ASN A 391 -13.66 25.35 24.61
C ASN A 391 -13.70 26.34 23.43
N TRP A 392 -12.54 26.81 22.97
CA TRP A 392 -12.47 27.68 21.78
C TRP A 392 -12.96 26.96 20.51
N ILE A 393 -12.64 25.68 20.35
CA ILE A 393 -13.10 24.85 19.21
C ILE A 393 -14.62 24.59 19.27
N LEU A 394 -15.20 24.46 20.47
CA LEU A 394 -16.65 24.32 20.65
C LEU A 394 -17.40 25.65 20.41
N GLU A 395 -16.79 26.78 20.75
CA GLU A 395 -17.37 28.11 20.61
C GLU A 395 -17.29 28.64 19.16
N HIS A 396 -16.39 28.09 18.34
CA HIS A 396 -16.19 28.45 16.93
C HIS A 396 -16.43 27.24 16.00
N ALA A 397 -17.35 26.34 16.35
CA ALA A 397 -17.65 25.15 15.54
C ALA A 397 -18.01 25.51 14.08
N ASP A 398 -18.72 26.62 13.87
CA ASP A 398 -19.06 27.15 12.54
C ASP A 398 -17.82 27.68 11.80
N GLU A 399 -16.86 28.28 12.52
CA GLU A 399 -15.60 28.76 11.94
C GLU A 399 -14.65 27.59 11.62
N ALA A 400 -14.64 26.56 12.47
CA ALA A 400 -13.90 25.31 12.24
C ALA A 400 -14.48 24.54 11.04
N GLU A 401 -15.80 24.50 10.90
CA GLU A 401 -16.49 23.97 9.72
C GLU A 401 -16.14 24.78 8.47
N THR A 402 -16.12 26.11 8.56
CA THR A 402 -15.73 26.99 7.45
C THR A 402 -14.26 26.81 7.06
N ILE A 403 -13.36 26.64 8.02
CA ILE A 403 -11.93 26.37 7.80
C ILE A 403 -11.75 24.97 7.19
N LEU A 404 -12.51 23.97 7.65
CA LEU A 404 -12.49 22.62 7.09
C LEU A 404 -12.99 22.61 5.65
N LEU A 405 -14.12 23.27 5.38
CA LEU A 405 -14.68 23.42 4.04
C LEU A 405 -13.74 24.19 3.12
N LYS A 406 -13.06 25.24 3.63
CA LYS A 406 -12.03 25.97 2.87
C LYS A 406 -10.82 25.10 2.55
N LYS A 407 -10.29 24.33 3.52
CA LYS A 407 -9.17 23.40 3.28
C LYS A 407 -9.54 22.26 2.33
N LEU A 408 -10.76 21.73 2.43
CA LEU A 408 -11.28 20.72 1.52
C LEU A 408 -11.42 21.29 0.10
N LYS A 409 -11.95 22.51 -0.03
CA LYS A 409 -12.03 23.25 -1.30
C LYS A 409 -10.65 23.50 -1.91
N ASP A 410 -9.68 23.96 -1.12
CA ASP A 410 -8.32 24.23 -1.57
C ASP A 410 -7.60 22.94 -2.02
N ARG A 411 -7.76 21.83 -1.28
CA ARG A 411 -7.22 20.51 -1.68
C ARG A 411 -7.89 19.96 -2.93
N TYR A 412 -9.20 20.12 -3.06
CA TYR A 412 -9.95 19.74 -4.26
C TYR A 412 -9.44 20.51 -5.49
N HIS A 413 -9.23 21.83 -5.36
CA HIS A 413 -8.66 22.64 -6.43
C HIS A 413 -7.21 22.26 -6.75
N ALA A 414 -6.37 21.99 -5.75
CA ALA A 414 -4.98 21.57 -5.95
C ALA A 414 -4.88 20.20 -6.67
N PHE A 415 -5.78 19.27 -6.34
CA PHE A 415 -5.88 17.96 -6.99
C PHE A 415 -6.32 18.08 -8.46
N HIS A 416 -7.30 18.93 -8.76
CA HIS A 416 -7.70 19.17 -10.15
C HIS A 416 -6.63 19.93 -10.94
N ALA A 417 -5.94 20.89 -10.34
CA ALA A 417 -4.85 21.61 -10.99
C ALA A 417 -3.65 20.70 -11.33
N SER A 418 -3.36 19.69 -10.51
CA SER A 418 -2.29 18.72 -10.79
C SER A 418 -2.65 17.73 -11.91
N GLN A 419 -3.91 17.31 -12.00
CA GLN A 419 -4.44 16.51 -13.12
C GLN A 419 -4.39 17.27 -14.46
N PHE A 420 -4.66 18.59 -14.46
CA PHE A 420 -4.52 19.43 -15.66
C PHE A 420 -3.06 19.60 -16.09
N LYS A 421 -2.11 19.78 -15.15
CA LYS A 421 -0.67 19.85 -15.47
C LYS A 421 -0.09 18.54 -16.01
N ALA A 422 -0.63 17.39 -15.59
CA ALA A 422 -0.22 16.08 -16.11
C ALA A 422 -0.64 15.88 -17.59
N HIS A 423 -1.70 16.56 -18.04
CA HIS A 423 -2.19 16.49 -19.41
C HIS A 423 -1.44 17.42 -20.38
N ASP A 424 -0.88 18.54 -19.90
CA ASP A 424 -0.09 19.49 -20.72
C ASP A 424 1.37 19.05 -20.95
N HIS A 425 1.90 18.11 -20.15
CA HIS A 425 3.30 17.69 -20.27
C HIS A 425 3.59 16.64 -21.37
N HIS A 426 2.58 16.18 -22.12
CA HIS A 426 2.78 15.32 -23.29
C HIS A 426 3.07 16.07 -24.61
N GLY A 427 3.18 17.41 -24.57
CA GLY A 427 3.38 18.26 -25.75
C GLY A 427 4.80 18.81 -25.95
N LYS A 428 5.86 18.01 -25.81
CA LYS A 428 7.21 18.38 -26.33
C LYS A 428 7.88 17.19 -27.01
N CYS A 429 7.39 16.84 -28.19
CA CYS A 429 8.10 15.99 -29.13
C CYS A 429 9.01 16.88 -29.99
N SER A 430 10.32 16.64 -29.92
CA SER A 430 11.34 17.32 -30.72
C SER A 430 11.18 16.92 -32.20
N GLN A 431 10.93 17.91 -33.05
CA GLN A 431 10.82 17.77 -34.50
C GLN A 431 12.17 17.40 -35.13
N LYS A 432 12.21 16.30 -35.88
CA LYS A 432 12.87 16.26 -37.20
C LYS A 432 12.10 15.30 -38.13
N ASN A 433 11.66 15.89 -39.25
CA ASN A 433 11.20 15.31 -40.51
C ASN A 433 9.69 14.99 -40.73
N SER A 434 9.15 15.83 -41.62
CA SER A 434 8.20 15.58 -42.72
C SER A 434 6.75 15.14 -42.43
N SER A 435 5.90 16.15 -42.66
CA SER A 435 4.64 16.15 -43.41
C SER A 435 3.40 15.46 -42.84
N PHE A 436 2.32 16.25 -42.91
CA PHE A 436 0.91 15.90 -42.76
C PHE A 436 0.34 15.94 -41.33
N CYS A 437 -0.26 17.08 -40.99
CA CYS A 437 -1.50 17.18 -40.21
C CYS A 437 -1.93 18.66 -40.11
N ARG A 438 -3.03 19.03 -40.79
CA ARG A 438 -3.82 20.22 -40.45
C ARG A 438 -4.86 19.79 -39.41
N SER A 439 -4.90 20.47 -38.27
CA SER A 439 -5.94 20.32 -37.24
C SER A 439 -6.58 21.70 -36.94
N PRO A 440 -7.89 21.78 -36.64
CA PRO A 440 -8.64 23.02 -36.55
C PRO A 440 -8.54 23.69 -35.18
N SER A 441 -8.83 24.99 -35.18
CA SER A 441 -8.73 25.95 -34.07
C SER A 441 -9.46 25.57 -32.77
N SER A 442 -8.72 25.58 -31.65
CA SER A 442 -9.16 25.26 -30.29
C SER A 442 -9.78 26.44 -29.50
N LYS A 443 -10.51 27.35 -30.15
CA LYS A 443 -11.07 28.53 -29.45
C LYS A 443 -12.48 28.36 -28.87
N SER A 444 -13.15 27.23 -29.10
CA SER A 444 -14.54 27.03 -28.63
C SER A 444 -14.68 26.27 -27.29
N PHE A 445 -13.61 25.64 -26.78
CA PHE A 445 -13.72 24.75 -25.61
C PHE A 445 -13.60 25.47 -24.26
N SER A 446 -12.94 26.63 -24.18
CA SER A 446 -12.75 27.31 -22.88
C SER A 446 -13.98 28.10 -22.40
N CYS A 447 -14.93 28.41 -23.30
CA CYS A 447 -16.10 29.23 -22.97
C CYS A 447 -17.23 28.40 -22.33
N TRP A 448 -17.32 27.10 -22.63
CA TRP A 448 -18.40 26.25 -22.13
C TRP A 448 -18.23 25.83 -20.67
N TYR A 449 -16.99 25.59 -20.21
CA TYR A 449 -16.72 25.18 -18.83
C TYR A 449 -16.83 26.32 -17.80
N SER A 450 -16.61 27.58 -18.21
CA SER A 450 -16.73 28.73 -17.31
C SER A 450 -18.18 29.04 -16.94
N VAL A 451 -19.13 28.80 -17.85
CA VAL A 451 -20.55 29.10 -17.65
C VAL A 451 -21.23 28.04 -16.77
N VAL A 452 -20.87 26.77 -16.91
CA VAL A 452 -21.42 25.68 -16.08
C VAL A 452 -20.87 25.75 -14.64
N GLY A 453 -19.58 26.08 -14.47
CA GLY A 453 -18.98 26.26 -13.15
C GLY A 453 -19.58 27.42 -12.36
N ALA A 454 -19.84 28.56 -13.00
CA ALA A 454 -20.46 29.73 -12.34
C ALA A 454 -21.91 29.47 -11.90
N ARG A 455 -22.68 28.72 -12.70
CA ARG A 455 -24.08 28.38 -12.38
C ARG A 455 -24.19 27.41 -11.22
N LEU A 456 -23.26 26.46 -11.12
CA LEU A 456 -23.19 25.50 -10.01
C LEU A 456 -22.80 26.16 -8.68
N ILE A 457 -21.91 27.17 -8.73
CA ILE A 457 -21.49 27.94 -7.55
C ILE A 457 -22.63 28.85 -7.06
N ALA A 458 -23.43 29.42 -7.95
CA ALA A 458 -24.60 30.22 -7.58
C ALA A 458 -25.70 29.38 -6.90
N GLU A 459 -25.97 28.16 -7.40
CA GLU A 459 -26.94 27.24 -6.77
C GLU A 459 -26.48 26.71 -5.40
N LEU A 460 -25.16 26.50 -5.23
CA LEU A 460 -24.58 26.13 -3.94
C LEU A 460 -24.66 27.27 -2.93
N HIS A 461 -24.42 28.52 -3.36
CA HIS A 461 -24.52 29.67 -2.46
C HIS A 461 -25.96 29.92 -1.99
N GLN A 462 -26.95 29.75 -2.89
CA GLN A 462 -28.37 29.96 -2.61
C GLN A 462 -29.00 28.88 -1.70
N LYS A 463 -28.40 27.69 -1.62
CA LYS A 463 -28.86 26.61 -0.71
C LYS A 463 -28.19 26.65 0.67
N ILE A 464 -27.11 27.41 0.80
CA ILE A 464 -26.32 27.53 2.03
C ILE A 464 -26.70 28.80 2.80
N SER A 465 -27.18 29.86 2.12
CA SER A 465 -27.90 30.99 2.73
C SER A 465 -29.36 30.64 2.97
#